data_AF-A0A426Y4T3-F1
#
_entry.id   AF-A0A426Y4T3-F1
#
_cell.length_a   1.000
_cell.length_b   1.000
_cell.length_c   1.000
_cell.angle_alpha   90.00
_cell.angle_beta   90.00
_cell.angle_gamma   90.00
#
_symmetry.space_group_name_H-M   'P 1'
#
loop_
_entity.id
_entity.type
_entity.pdbx_description
1 polymer ?
#
loop_
_entity_poly.entity_id
_entity_poly.type
_entity_poly.pdbx_seq_one_letter_code
_entity_poly.pdbx_strand_id
1 'polypeptide(L)'
;MEEIDAHLRQEKVKKFEDFVDRRLKPDLVKAIAQRYLLLPCSFLLCRDKVFQQQKVFSDLKRNIESFENNGVTRLRSMVNLGSEVYVQADV
;
A
#
# COMPACT_ATOMS: atom_id res chain seq x y z
N MET A 1 44.88 35.67 -9.62
CA MET A 1 43.57 36.35 -9.48
C MET A 1 42.42 35.45 -9.93
N GLU A 2 42.55 34.73 -11.06
CA GLU A 2 41.52 33.78 -11.53
C GLU A 2 41.29 32.56 -10.61
N GLU A 3 42.32 31.96 -10.02
CA GLU A 3 42.13 30.82 -9.10
C GLU A 3 41.35 31.18 -7.82
N ILE A 4 41.53 32.40 -7.32
CA ILE A 4 40.82 32.88 -6.13
C ILE A 4 39.33 33.04 -6.43
N ASP A 5 38.98 33.53 -7.63
CA ASP A 5 37.58 33.65 -8.07
C ASP A 5 36.92 32.26 -8.24
N ALA A 6 37.66 31.28 -8.77
CA ALA A 6 37.18 29.90 -8.89
C ALA A 6 36.90 29.25 -7.51
N HIS A 7 37.78 29.47 -6.53
CA HIS A 7 37.61 28.96 -5.17
C HIS A 7 36.41 29.63 -4.46
N LEU A 8 36.26 30.94 -4.62
CA LEU A 8 35.10 31.69 -4.10
C LEU A 8 33.77 31.23 -4.71
N ARG A 9 33.77 30.84 -5.98
CA ARG A 9 32.58 30.25 -6.63
C ARG A 9 32.27 28.87 -6.07
N GLN A 10 33.27 28.01 -5.86
CA GLN A 10 33.08 26.69 -5.28
C GLN A 10 32.55 26.76 -3.84
N GLU A 11 33.03 27.69 -3.02
CA GLU A 11 32.51 27.92 -1.67
C GLU A 11 31.05 28.37 -1.67
N LYS A 12 30.66 29.23 -2.62
CA LYS A 12 29.25 29.63 -2.80
C LYS A 12 28.39 28.43 -3.21
N VAL A 13 28.85 27.62 -4.16
CA VAL A 13 28.15 26.41 -4.59
C VAL A 13 27.94 25.46 -3.42
N LYS A 14 28.99 25.18 -2.64
CA LYS A 14 28.92 24.32 -1.46
C LYS A 14 27.90 24.85 -0.43
N LYS A 15 27.87 26.16 -0.21
CA LYS A 15 26.89 26.80 0.69
C LYS A 15 25.45 26.64 0.19
N PHE A 16 25.23 26.71 -1.12
CA PHE A 16 23.91 26.47 -1.70
C PHE A 16 23.51 24.99 -1.63
N GLU A 17 24.43 24.06 -1.87
CA GLU A 17 24.21 22.63 -1.70
C GLU A 17 23.84 22.29 -0.25
N ASP A 18 24.59 22.82 0.72
CA ASP A 18 24.30 22.65 2.15
C ASP A 18 22.91 23.20 2.53
N PHE A 19 22.51 24.33 1.96
CA PHE A 19 21.17 24.89 2.18
C PHE A 19 20.08 24.01 1.57
N VAL A 20 20.30 23.51 0.35
CA VAL A 20 19.36 22.64 -0.35
C VAL A 20 19.15 21.34 0.43
N ASP A 21 20.23 20.73 0.92
CA ASP A 21 20.19 19.45 1.63
C ASP A 21 19.64 19.57 3.06
N ARG A 22 20.02 20.62 3.79
CA ARG A 22 19.61 20.77 5.20
C ARG A 22 18.26 21.43 5.40
N ARG A 23 17.78 22.22 4.43
CA ARG A 23 16.55 23.01 4.58
C ARG A 23 15.57 22.78 3.45
N LEU A 24 15.94 23.06 2.20
CA LEU A 24 14.97 23.09 1.11
C LEU A 24 14.34 21.71 0.85
N LYS A 25 15.16 20.66 0.71
CA LYS A 25 14.70 19.28 0.52
C LYS A 25 13.84 18.78 1.70
N PRO A 26 14.28 18.87 2.97
CA PRO A 26 13.46 18.39 4.08
C PRO A 26 12.19 19.22 4.28
N ASP A 27 12.23 20.54 4.08
CA ASP A 27 11.04 21.40 4.18
C ASP A 27 10.03 21.08 3.06
N LEU A 28 10.50 20.81 1.84
CA LEU A 28 9.65 20.37 0.73
C LEU A 28 9.05 18.98 0.98
N VAL A 29 9.85 18.02 1.45
CA VAL A 29 9.37 16.68 1.84
C VAL A 29 8.35 16.79 2.97
N LYS A 30 8.57 17.68 3.95
CA LYS A 30 7.63 17.93 5.05
C LYS A 30 6.34 18.57 4.55
N ALA A 31 6.41 19.58 3.67
CA ALA A 31 5.23 20.23 3.10
C ALA A 31 4.43 19.29 2.19
N ILE A 32 5.11 18.48 1.38
CA ILE A 32 4.54 17.37 0.60
C ILE A 32 3.88 16.39 1.56
N ALA A 33 4.60 15.88 2.56
CA ALA A 33 4.06 14.93 3.53
C ALA A 33 2.83 15.50 4.25
N GLN A 34 2.84 16.76 4.68
CA GLN A 34 1.70 17.43 5.32
C GLN A 34 0.50 17.58 4.37
N ARG A 35 0.74 17.97 3.12
CA ARG A 35 -0.31 18.03 2.08
C ARG A 35 -0.88 16.65 1.79
N TYR A 36 -0.02 15.65 1.71
CA TYR A 36 -0.41 14.27 1.49
C TYR A 36 -0.88 13.57 2.75
N LEU A 37 -0.75 14.12 3.97
CA LEU A 37 -1.26 13.57 5.25
C LEU A 37 -2.78 13.73 5.39
N LEU A 38 -3.39 14.59 4.56
CA LEU A 38 -4.84 14.62 4.34
C LEU A 38 -5.29 13.63 3.24
N LEU A 39 -4.37 12.98 2.54
CA LEU A 39 -4.63 12.01 1.46
C LEU A 39 -4.28 10.53 1.75
N PRO A 40 -3.51 10.09 2.77
CA PRO A 40 -3.03 8.72 2.78
C PRO A 40 -3.97 7.82 3.59
N CYS A 41 -4.85 8.37 4.43
CA CYS A 41 -5.82 7.57 5.15
C CYS A 41 -6.87 7.03 4.19
N SER A 42 -7.36 7.81 3.23
CA SER A 42 -8.28 7.26 2.22
C SER A 42 -7.56 6.32 1.25
N PHE A 43 -6.40 6.69 0.70
CA PHE A 43 -5.74 5.87 -0.31
C PHE A 43 -5.13 4.56 0.24
N LEU A 44 -4.47 4.59 1.41
CA LEU A 44 -3.92 3.37 2.03
C LEU A 44 -5.03 2.48 2.61
N LEU A 45 -6.04 3.04 3.30
CA LEU A 45 -7.18 2.21 3.77
C LEU A 45 -7.99 1.63 2.61
N CYS A 46 -8.15 2.36 1.50
CA CYS A 46 -8.82 1.83 0.31
C CYS A 46 -8.01 0.70 -0.35
N ARG A 47 -6.67 0.82 -0.41
CA ARG A 47 -5.81 -0.25 -0.94
C ARG A 47 -5.93 -1.52 -0.10
N ASP A 48 -5.96 -1.40 1.22
CA ASP A 48 -6.14 -2.54 2.11
C ASP A 48 -7.52 -3.19 1.92
N LYS A 49 -8.60 -2.40 1.80
CA LYS A 49 -9.96 -2.94 1.56
C LYS A 49 -10.07 -3.64 0.20
N VAL A 50 -9.54 -3.05 -0.86
CA VAL A 50 -9.55 -3.65 -2.20
C VAL A 50 -8.72 -4.94 -2.21
N PHE A 51 -7.56 -4.95 -1.56
CA PHE A 51 -6.72 -6.14 -1.48
C PHE A 51 -7.38 -7.27 -0.68
N GLN A 52 -8.04 -6.95 0.44
CA GLN A 52 -8.80 -7.93 1.22
C GLN A 52 -9.96 -8.53 0.43
N GLN A 53 -10.74 -7.70 -0.28
CA GLN A 53 -11.81 -8.19 -1.15
C GLN A 53 -11.27 -9.08 -2.28
N GLN A 54 -10.16 -8.67 -2.92
CA GLN A 54 -9.52 -9.44 -3.97
C GLN A 54 -9.07 -10.83 -3.48
N LYS A 55 -8.58 -10.92 -2.24
CA LYS A 55 -8.22 -12.20 -1.61
C LYS A 55 -9.44 -13.11 -1.44
N VAL A 56 -10.53 -12.59 -0.88
CA VAL A 56 -11.78 -13.36 -0.71
C VAL A 56 -12.30 -13.88 -2.06
N PHE A 57 -12.28 -13.05 -3.10
CA PHE A 57 -12.70 -13.48 -4.45
C PHE A 57 -11.76 -14.51 -5.07
N SER A 58 -10.45 -14.39 -4.86
CA SER A 58 -9.48 -15.37 -5.34
C SER A 58 -9.66 -16.73 -4.66
N ASP A 59 -9.89 -16.73 -3.34
CA ASP A 59 -10.12 -17.95 -2.58
C ASP A 59 -11.44 -18.61 -3.00
N LEU A 60 -12.50 -17.83 -3.20
CA LEU A 60 -13.79 -18.31 -3.69
C LEU A 60 -13.68 -18.93 -5.10
N LYS A 61 -12.99 -18.24 -6.02
CA LYS A 61 -12.76 -18.74 -7.39
C LYS A 61 -12.06 -20.11 -7.36
N ARG A 62 -10.99 -20.25 -6.58
CA ARG A 62 -10.25 -21.52 -6.47
C ARG A 62 -11.13 -22.65 -5.93
N ASN A 63 -12.00 -22.35 -4.97
CA ASN A 63 -12.91 -23.35 -4.42
C ASN A 63 -13.94 -23.82 -5.47
N ILE A 64 -14.52 -22.89 -6.24
CA ILE A 64 -15.46 -23.22 -7.33
C ILE A 64 -14.76 -24.09 -8.39
N GLU A 65 -13.59 -23.68 -8.87
CA GLU A 65 -12.80 -24.46 -9.84
C GLU A 65 -12.47 -25.86 -9.31
N SER A 66 -12.18 -25.98 -8.01
CA SER A 66 -11.93 -27.28 -7.38
C SER A 66 -13.18 -28.17 -7.37
N PHE A 67 -14.35 -27.62 -7.08
CA PHE A 67 -15.60 -28.39 -7.10
C PHE A 67 -16.01 -28.80 -8.51
N GLU A 68 -15.83 -27.92 -9.50
CA GLU A 68 -16.09 -28.21 -10.91
C GLU A 68 -15.16 -29.32 -11.43
N ASN A 69 -13.86 -29.21 -11.18
CA ASN A 69 -12.87 -30.21 -11.61
C ASN A 69 -13.10 -31.57 -10.94
N ASN A 70 -13.59 -31.57 -9.69
CA ASN A 70 -13.91 -32.79 -8.96
C ASN A 70 -15.34 -33.29 -9.24
N GLY A 71 -16.12 -32.62 -10.11
CA GLY A 71 -17.49 -33.00 -10.46
C GLY A 71 -18.46 -33.02 -9.28
N VAL A 72 -18.19 -32.24 -8.23
CA VAL A 72 -18.96 -32.25 -6.98
C VAL A 72 -20.28 -31.52 -7.23
N THR A 73 -21.36 -32.28 -7.34
CA THR A 73 -22.74 -31.77 -7.53
C THR A 73 -23.52 -31.62 -6.23
N ARG A 74 -23.03 -32.24 -5.15
CA ARG A 74 -23.54 -32.12 -3.78
C ARG A 74 -22.39 -32.17 -2.79
N LEU A 75 -22.34 -31.22 -1.88
CA LEU A 75 -21.32 -31.13 -0.84
C LEU A 75 -21.96 -31.09 0.53
N ARG A 76 -21.71 -32.15 1.32
CA ARG A 76 -22.04 -32.16 2.74
C ARG A 76 -20.97 -31.39 3.52
N SER A 77 -21.29 -30.20 4.01
CA SER A 77 -20.35 -29.30 4.69
C SER A 77 -20.91 -28.76 6.01
N MET A 78 -20.00 -28.34 6.90
CA MET A 78 -20.34 -27.59 8.12
C MET A 78 -20.46 -26.11 7.76
N VAL A 79 -21.67 -25.56 7.84
CA VAL A 79 -21.98 -24.17 7.54
C VAL A 79 -22.02 -23.38 8.85
N ASN A 80 -21.25 -22.31 8.93
CA ASN A 80 -21.29 -21.38 10.06
C ASN A 80 -22.54 -20.49 9.96
N LEU A 81 -23.38 -20.51 10.99
CA LEU A 81 -24.61 -19.71 11.10
C LEU A 81 -24.41 -18.41 11.90
N GLY A 82 -23.22 -18.17 12.45
CA GLY A 82 -22.87 -17.02 13.29
C GLY A 82 -22.56 -17.43 14.74
N SER A 83 -21.80 -16.58 15.46
CA SER A 83 -21.44 -16.80 16.88
C SER A 83 -20.88 -18.20 17.17
N GLU A 84 -20.05 -18.72 16.27
CA GLU A 84 -19.43 -20.04 16.36
C GLU A 84 -20.43 -21.22 16.33
N VAL A 85 -21.68 -20.98 15.93
CA VAL A 85 -22.66 -22.04 15.68
C VAL A 85 -22.48 -22.59 14.28
N TYR A 86 -22.34 -23.92 14.16
CA TYR A 86 -22.20 -24.61 12.89
C TYR A 86 -23.29 -25.67 12.71
N VAL A 87 -23.80 -25.81 11.50
CA VAL A 87 -24.80 -26.83 11.12
C VAL A 87 -24.30 -27.59 9.90
N GLN A 88 -24.55 -28.90 9.89
CA GLN A 88 -24.25 -29.73 8.75
C GLN A 88 -25.36 -29.57 7.69
N ALA A 89 -24.98 -29.15 6.48
CA ALA A 89 -25.89 -28.98 5.36
C ALA A 89 -25.36 -29.70 4.12
N ASP A 90 -26.27 -30.12 3.25
CA ASP A 90 -25.96 -30.60 1.91
C ASP A 90 -26.24 -29.44 0.94
N VAL A 91 -25.22 -29.03 0.17
CA VAL A 91 -25.21 -27.83 -0.67
C VAL A 91 -25.00 -28.20 -2.13
#